data_AF-A0A3A6G878-F1
#
_entry.id   AF-A0A3A6G878-F1
#
_cell.length_a   1.000
_cell.length_b   1.000
_cell.length_c   1.000
_cell.angle_alpha   90.00
_cell.angle_beta   90.00
_cell.angle_gamma   90.00
#
_symmetry.space_group_name_H-M   'P 1'
#
loop_
_entity.id
_entity.type
_entity.pdbx_description
1 polymer ?
#
loop_
_entity_poly.entity_id
_entity_poly.type
_entity_poly.pdbx_seq_one_letter_code
_entity_poly.pdbx_strand_id
1 'polypeptide(L)'
;MEAQAITEVEIKEQQLVIAQWMQVPEEIIGILNQELPWRIREWVYLCALDQMPAEILEKMPTWELEKIQRERMEFLQKKFQDIDLLERAMKENQDRLEILAANSERLTTVVQDGLEKVLQDLTKEKEELKQKSEQLLQEKRELEFQLQQMKQRLTKEQENRQSAEGNARILSEKADTYHRELLQFQKAEKRQVPKETIPTVEPEKGYWKNRRYQKMAKEQEEQRKKEMETFIKEVMDNSEFTEEQSDYLLTCLERGDKVEDVLYLAKPSLSVEHMERMRKMEQKRRMEATSQKTQKKRYFWEREKH
;
A
#
# COMPACT_ATOMS: atom_id res chain seq x y z
N MET A 1 89.77 -6.75 30.99
CA MET A 1 88.98 -5.72 31.69
C MET A 1 88.74 -6.24 33.08
N GLU A 2 89.42 -5.67 34.07
CA GLU A 2 89.18 -5.98 35.47
C GLU A 2 87.80 -5.44 35.85
N ALA A 3 86.93 -6.31 36.37
CA ALA A 3 85.63 -5.89 36.87
C ALA A 3 85.85 -5.04 38.12
N GLN A 4 85.58 -3.73 38.04
CA GLN A 4 85.52 -2.88 39.22
C GLN A 4 84.42 -3.43 40.14
N ALA A 5 84.79 -3.75 41.38
CA ALA A 5 83.86 -4.21 42.38
C ALA A 5 82.93 -3.04 42.76
N ILE A 6 81.66 -3.13 42.37
CA ILE A 6 80.65 -2.13 42.69
C ILE A 6 80.51 -2.06 44.21
N THR A 7 80.62 -0.85 44.75
CA THR A 7 80.51 -0.56 46.18
C THR A 7 79.05 -0.32 46.58
N GLU A 8 78.72 -0.52 47.86
CA GLU A 8 77.38 -0.27 48.38
C GLU A 8 76.92 1.19 48.17
N VAL A 9 77.87 2.13 48.21
CA VAL A 9 77.64 3.57 47.99
C VAL A 9 77.21 3.83 46.54
N GLU A 10 77.92 3.25 45.57
CA GLU A 10 77.56 3.36 44.15
C GLU A 10 76.17 2.76 43.86
N ILE A 11 75.80 1.66 44.55
CA ILE A 11 74.46 1.07 44.43
C ILE A 11 73.39 2.01 44.98
N LYS A 12 73.64 2.66 46.13
CA LYS A 12 72.70 3.64 46.72
C LYS A 12 72.48 4.82 45.77
N GLU A 13 73.55 5.36 45.17
CA GLU A 13 73.45 6.46 44.19
C GLU A 13 72.61 6.05 42.97
N GLN A 14 72.84 4.86 42.42
CA GLN A 14 72.04 4.34 41.31
C GLN A 14 70.57 4.12 41.68
N GLN A 15 70.29 3.57 42.87
CA GLN A 15 68.93 3.40 43.38
C GLN A 15 68.19 4.74 43.47
N LEU A 16 68.85 5.80 43.95
CA LEU A 16 68.26 7.14 44.03
C LEU A 16 67.98 7.72 42.63
N VAL A 17 68.90 7.56 41.68
CA VAL A 17 68.71 8.00 40.29
C VAL A 17 67.54 7.26 39.63
N ILE A 18 67.46 5.94 39.80
CA ILE A 18 66.35 5.14 39.25
C ILE A 18 65.03 5.53 39.91
N ALA A 19 65.00 5.72 41.24
CA ALA A 19 63.80 6.16 41.95
C ALA A 19 63.31 7.52 41.43
N GLN A 20 64.22 8.46 41.18
CA GLN A 20 63.89 9.75 40.57
C GLN A 20 63.33 9.59 39.15
N TRP A 21 63.93 8.75 38.32
CA TRP A 21 63.42 8.46 36.96
C TRP A 21 62.04 7.81 36.98
N MET A 22 61.77 6.95 37.96
CA MET A 22 60.48 6.31 38.16
C MET A 22 59.44 7.23 38.83
N GLN A 23 59.77 8.51 39.05
CA GLN A 23 58.91 9.53 39.66
C GLN A 23 58.43 9.13 41.07
N VAL A 24 59.29 8.46 41.83
CA VAL A 24 59.04 8.20 43.26
C VAL A 24 58.99 9.55 44.00
N PRO A 25 58.00 9.78 44.88
CA PRO A 25 57.88 11.02 45.65
C PRO A 25 59.16 11.41 46.41
N GLU A 26 59.46 12.72 46.48
CA GLU A 26 60.66 13.25 47.15
C GLU A 26 60.77 12.83 48.62
N GLU A 27 59.64 12.71 49.31
CA GLU A 27 59.56 12.23 50.70
C GLU A 27 60.13 10.81 50.83
N ILE A 28 59.83 9.94 49.85
CA ILE A 28 60.32 8.55 49.80
C ILE A 28 61.79 8.51 49.37
N ILE A 29 62.20 9.37 48.44
CA ILE A 29 63.63 9.54 48.10
C ILE A 29 64.42 9.97 49.34
N GLY A 30 63.84 10.84 50.18
CA GLY A 30 64.41 11.23 51.48
C GLY A 30 64.63 10.06 52.42
N ILE A 31 63.70 9.09 52.47
CA ILE A 31 63.84 7.85 53.24
C ILE A 31 64.98 6.98 52.68
N LEU A 32 65.06 6.81 51.35
CA LEU A 32 66.11 6.01 50.70
C LEU A 32 67.51 6.61 50.86
N ASN A 33 67.59 7.93 51.03
CA ASN A 33 68.86 8.63 51.24
C ASN A 33 69.38 8.54 52.68
N GLN A 34 68.59 8.04 53.62
CA GLN A 34 69.04 7.82 55.01
C GLN A 34 70.13 6.75 55.08
N GLU A 35 70.85 6.74 56.21
CA GLU A 35 71.85 5.71 56.48
C GLU A 35 71.15 4.47 57.05
N LEU A 36 70.94 3.48 56.19
CA LEU A 36 70.24 2.23 56.48
C LEU A 36 71.10 1.03 56.15
N PRO A 37 70.97 -0.10 56.89
CA PRO A 37 71.59 -1.36 56.49
C PRO A 37 71.21 -1.71 55.05
N TRP A 38 72.22 -2.08 54.23
CA TRP A 38 72.08 -2.48 52.83
C TRP A 38 70.77 -3.25 52.53
N ARG A 39 70.52 -4.34 53.26
CA ARG A 39 69.36 -5.21 53.03
C ARG A 39 68.03 -4.51 53.28
N ILE A 40 67.95 -3.67 54.31
CA ILE A 40 66.73 -2.92 54.59
C ILE A 40 66.51 -1.87 53.50
N ARG A 41 67.57 -1.14 53.12
CA ARG A 41 67.49 -0.13 52.04
C ARG A 41 67.06 -0.74 50.72
N GLU A 42 67.63 -1.89 50.34
CA GLU A 42 67.27 -2.60 49.10
C GLU A 42 65.78 -2.98 49.07
N TRP A 43 65.25 -3.52 50.17
CA TRP A 43 63.84 -3.89 50.23
C TRP A 43 62.89 -2.69 50.29
N VAL A 44 63.25 -1.63 51.02
CA VAL A 44 62.47 -0.38 51.02
C VAL A 44 62.48 0.27 49.63
N TYR A 45 63.60 0.21 48.92
CA TYR A 45 63.71 0.67 47.52
C TYR A 45 62.77 -0.12 46.59
N LEU A 46 62.74 -1.46 46.69
CA LEU A 46 61.80 -2.27 45.91
C LEU A 46 60.34 -1.91 46.22
N CYS A 47 60.01 -1.71 47.50
CA CYS A 47 58.67 -1.28 47.91
C CYS A 47 58.29 0.11 47.37
N ALA A 48 59.27 1.03 47.30
CA ALA A 48 59.08 2.36 46.69
C ALA A 48 58.81 2.26 45.19
N LEU A 49 59.54 1.40 44.47
CA LEU A 49 59.30 1.14 43.04
C LEU A 49 57.93 0.51 42.78
N ASP A 50 57.44 -0.33 43.70
CA ASP A 50 56.10 -0.91 43.64
C ASP A 50 54.98 0.12 43.93
N GLN A 51 55.36 1.36 44.26
CA GLN A 51 54.45 2.46 44.62
C GLN A 51 53.62 2.13 45.86
N MET A 52 54.25 1.51 46.86
CA MET A 52 53.63 1.34 48.16
C MET A 52 53.36 2.71 48.82
N PRO A 53 52.31 2.85 49.66
CA PRO A 53 51.97 4.11 50.31
C PRO A 53 53.12 4.66 51.16
N ALA A 54 53.34 5.98 51.08
CA ALA A 54 54.42 6.66 51.81
C ALA A 54 54.34 6.47 53.32
N GLU A 55 53.11 6.40 53.87
CA GLU A 55 52.84 6.24 55.30
C GLU A 55 53.30 4.87 55.85
N ILE A 56 53.39 3.88 54.96
CA ILE A 56 53.91 2.54 55.28
C ILE A 56 55.44 2.58 55.13
N LEU A 57 55.93 3.11 54.01
CA LEU A 57 57.37 3.20 53.70
C LEU A 57 58.15 3.99 54.76
N GLU A 58 57.58 5.04 55.35
CA GLU A 58 58.19 5.83 56.43
C GLU A 58 58.53 5.00 57.67
N LYS A 59 57.76 3.95 57.96
CA LYS A 59 57.93 3.10 59.15
C LYS A 59 58.87 1.92 58.89
N MET A 60 59.02 1.50 57.64
CA MET A 60 59.80 0.32 57.24
C MET A 60 61.29 0.36 57.64
N PRO A 61 62.00 1.51 57.69
CA PRO A 61 63.37 1.58 58.18
C PRO A 61 63.57 1.02 59.60
N THR A 62 62.51 1.01 60.42
CA THR A 62 62.53 0.51 61.80
C THR A 62 62.09 -0.95 61.93
N TRP A 63 61.76 -1.61 60.82
CA TRP A 63 61.21 -2.97 60.83
C TRP A 63 62.28 -4.02 60.58
N GLU A 64 61.99 -5.23 61.06
CA GLU A 64 62.71 -6.43 60.65
C GLU A 64 62.45 -6.77 59.18
N LEU A 65 63.46 -7.34 58.53
CA LEU A 65 63.43 -7.66 57.11
C LEU A 65 62.23 -8.53 56.71
N GLU A 66 61.90 -9.55 57.51
CA GLU A 66 60.78 -10.47 57.26
C GLU A 66 59.42 -9.77 57.32
N LYS A 67 59.32 -8.66 58.05
CA LYS A 67 58.09 -7.86 58.09
C LYS A 67 57.94 -7.05 56.80
N ILE A 68 59.02 -6.42 56.34
CA ILE A 68 59.03 -5.66 55.07
C ILE A 68 58.65 -6.59 53.90
N GLN A 69 59.24 -7.79 53.86
CA GLN A 69 58.96 -8.78 52.83
C GLN A 69 57.49 -9.23 52.81
N ARG A 70 56.90 -9.50 53.98
CA ARG A 70 55.49 -9.90 54.09
C ARG A 70 54.54 -8.78 53.65
N GLU A 71 54.76 -7.57 54.13
CA GLU A 71 53.92 -6.40 53.79
C GLU A 71 53.96 -6.09 52.30
N ARG A 72 55.15 -6.19 51.67
CA ARG A 72 55.29 -6.07 50.22
C ARG A 72 54.50 -7.15 49.48
N MET A 73 54.58 -8.41 49.93
CA MET A 73 53.86 -9.53 49.31
C MET A 73 52.34 -9.32 49.39
N GLU A 74 51.81 -8.94 50.56
CA GLU A 74 50.39 -8.66 50.76
C GLU A 74 49.92 -7.48 49.89
N PHE A 75 50.72 -6.41 49.80
CA PHE A 75 50.44 -5.28 48.93
C PHE A 75 50.36 -5.68 47.46
N LEU A 76 51.36 -6.43 46.96
CA LEU A 76 51.40 -6.86 45.56
C LEU A 76 50.24 -7.81 45.23
N GLN A 77 49.92 -8.73 46.13
CA GLN A 77 48.79 -9.65 45.97
C GLN A 77 47.46 -8.88 45.87
N LYS A 78 47.28 -7.83 46.67
CA LYS A 78 46.09 -6.98 46.62
C LYS A 78 46.07 -6.10 45.37
N LYS A 79 47.20 -5.50 44.98
CA LYS A 79 47.33 -4.62 43.81
C LYS A 79 47.00 -5.33 42.50
N PHE A 80 47.30 -6.63 42.44
CA PHE A 80 47.13 -7.45 41.24
C PHE A 80 46.00 -8.49 41.35
N GLN A 81 45.13 -8.39 42.35
CA GLN A 81 44.04 -9.33 42.58
C GLN A 81 43.00 -9.35 41.44
N ASP A 82 42.83 -8.22 40.74
CA ASP A 82 41.77 -8.04 39.75
C ASP A 82 42.22 -8.28 38.29
N ILE A 83 43.47 -8.70 38.06
CA ILE A 83 43.97 -9.00 36.70
C ILE A 83 43.08 -10.08 36.05
N ASP A 84 42.79 -11.16 36.77
CA ASP A 84 41.96 -12.26 36.26
C ASP A 84 40.51 -11.83 35.95
N LEU A 85 40.01 -10.80 36.65
CA LEU A 85 38.69 -10.22 36.40
C LEU A 85 38.71 -9.33 35.15
N LEU A 86 39.76 -8.53 34.99
CA LEU A 86 39.96 -7.68 33.82
C LEU A 86 40.13 -8.51 32.54
N GLU A 87 40.94 -9.59 32.60
CA GLU A 87 41.13 -10.51 31.48
C GLU A 87 39.82 -11.20 31.07
N ARG A 88 39.02 -11.66 32.03
CA ARG A 88 37.69 -12.21 31.78
C ARG A 88 36.75 -11.19 31.15
N ALA A 89 36.69 -9.98 31.68
CA ALA A 89 35.86 -8.91 31.12
C ALA A 89 36.28 -8.51 29.69
N MET A 90 37.59 -8.46 29.42
CA MET A 90 38.11 -8.25 28.07
C MET A 90 37.70 -9.37 27.12
N LYS A 91 37.81 -10.63 27.56
CA LYS A 91 37.41 -11.80 26.76
C LYS A 91 35.92 -11.76 26.43
N GLU A 92 35.06 -11.50 27.42
CA GLU A 92 33.62 -11.38 27.20
C GLU A 92 33.27 -10.23 26.24
N ASN A 93 33.94 -9.09 26.36
CA ASN A 93 33.73 -7.98 25.42
C ASN A 93 34.20 -8.32 24.00
N GLN A 94 35.31 -9.03 23.86
CA GLN A 94 35.80 -9.52 22.57
C GLN A 94 34.77 -10.46 21.91
N ASP A 95 34.26 -11.43 22.66
CA ASP A 95 33.25 -12.38 22.15
C ASP A 95 31.96 -11.65 21.74
N ARG A 96 31.54 -10.62 22.49
CA ARG A 96 30.38 -9.77 22.13
C ARG A 96 30.62 -8.97 20.85
N LEU A 97 31.83 -8.45 20.65
CA LEU A 97 32.20 -7.72 19.43
C LEU A 97 32.18 -8.63 18.20
N GLU A 98 32.65 -9.87 18.32
CA GLU A 98 32.62 -10.85 17.23
C GLU A 98 31.18 -11.21 16.83
N ILE A 99 30.30 -11.46 17.81
CA ILE A 99 28.88 -11.70 17.55
C ILE A 99 28.23 -10.48 16.87
N LEU A 100 28.54 -9.27 17.33
CA LEU A 100 28.00 -8.04 16.75
C LEU A 100 28.46 -7.86 15.30
N ALA A 101 29.74 -8.12 15.01
CA ALA A 101 30.30 -8.03 13.67
C ALA A 101 29.62 -9.03 12.72
N ALA A 102 29.48 -10.29 13.14
CA ALA A 102 28.80 -11.32 12.36
C ALA A 102 27.32 -10.97 12.10
N ASN A 103 26.62 -10.42 13.09
CA ASN A 103 25.24 -9.97 12.92
C ASN A 103 25.14 -8.77 11.97
N SER A 104 26.08 -7.83 12.03
CA SER A 104 26.12 -6.69 11.11
C SER A 104 26.32 -7.14 9.67
N GLU A 105 27.25 -8.06 9.41
CA GLU A 105 27.49 -8.60 8.08
C GLU A 105 26.24 -9.30 7.52
N ARG A 106 25.58 -10.14 8.34
CA ARG A 106 24.32 -10.80 7.97
C ARG A 106 23.19 -9.81 7.70
N LEU A 107 23.10 -8.73 8.46
CA LEU A 107 22.10 -7.69 8.21
C LEU A 107 22.39 -6.96 6.89
N THR A 108 23.66 -6.66 6.60
CA THR A 108 24.05 -6.05 5.33
C THR A 108 23.66 -6.92 4.15
N THR A 109 23.92 -8.23 4.19
CA THR A 109 23.56 -9.14 3.09
C THR A 109 22.05 -9.24 2.91
N VAL A 110 21.28 -9.45 3.99
CA VAL A 110 19.81 -9.52 3.92
C VAL A 110 19.20 -8.23 3.35
N VAL A 111 19.72 -7.08 3.74
CA VAL A 111 19.26 -5.78 3.22
C VAL A 111 19.63 -5.62 1.74
N GLN A 112 20.85 -5.97 1.34
CA GLN A 112 21.29 -5.89 -0.06
C GLN A 112 20.46 -6.81 -0.96
N ASP A 113 20.31 -8.08 -0.58
CA ASP A 113 19.51 -9.07 -1.34
C ASP A 113 18.04 -8.65 -1.42
N GLY A 114 17.48 -8.14 -0.32
CA GLY A 114 16.12 -7.63 -0.28
C GLY A 114 15.91 -6.44 -1.21
N LEU A 115 16.82 -5.46 -1.20
CA LEU A 115 16.78 -4.30 -2.08
C LEU A 115 16.95 -4.70 -3.55
N GLU A 116 17.88 -5.62 -3.85
CA GLU A 116 18.10 -6.10 -5.21
C GLU A 116 16.87 -6.79 -5.77
N LYS A 117 16.22 -7.65 -4.98
CA LYS A 117 14.97 -8.30 -5.37
C LYS A 117 13.85 -7.30 -5.65
N VAL A 118 13.66 -6.32 -4.76
CA VAL A 118 12.64 -5.26 -4.96
C VAL A 118 12.93 -4.45 -6.23
N LEU A 119 14.19 -4.11 -6.49
CA LEU A 119 14.59 -3.40 -7.72
C LEU A 119 14.33 -4.24 -8.97
N GLN A 120 14.60 -5.54 -8.94
CA GLN A 120 14.31 -6.45 -10.05
C GLN A 120 12.80 -6.55 -10.32
N ASP A 121 11.99 -6.72 -9.27
CA ASP A 121 10.53 -6.80 -9.37
C ASP A 121 9.93 -5.51 -9.95
N LEU A 122 10.35 -4.34 -9.44
CA LEU A 122 9.92 -3.03 -9.93
C LEU A 122 10.34 -2.80 -11.40
N THR A 123 11.53 -3.25 -11.78
CA THR A 123 12.00 -3.12 -13.16
C THR A 123 11.15 -3.96 -14.11
N LYS A 124 10.78 -5.17 -13.70
CA LYS A 124 9.90 -6.05 -14.47
C LYS A 124 8.50 -5.46 -14.59
N GLU A 125 7.90 -5.02 -13.49
CA GLU A 125 6.56 -4.42 -13.50
C GLU A 125 6.51 -3.15 -14.37
N LYS A 126 7.54 -2.31 -14.31
CA LYS A 126 7.68 -1.12 -15.16
C LYS A 126 7.69 -1.49 -16.66
N GLU A 127 8.41 -2.54 -17.04
CA GLU A 127 8.47 -2.96 -18.44
C GLU A 127 7.13 -3.55 -18.92
N GLU A 128 6.45 -4.34 -18.08
CA GLU A 128 5.11 -4.85 -18.38
C GLU A 128 4.09 -3.72 -18.53
N LEU A 129 4.14 -2.70 -17.65
CA LEU A 129 3.28 -1.51 -17.76
C LEU A 129 3.57 -0.71 -19.02
N LYS A 130 4.84 -0.57 -19.39
CA LYS A 130 5.25 0.10 -20.63
C LYS A 130 4.69 -0.62 -21.86
N GLN A 131 4.79 -1.95 -21.91
CA GLN A 131 4.23 -2.76 -23.00
C GLN A 131 2.70 -2.63 -23.08
N LYS A 132 2.00 -2.71 -21.95
CA LYS A 132 0.53 -2.50 -21.91
C LYS A 132 0.14 -1.10 -22.38
N SER A 133 0.90 -0.08 -21.98
CA SER A 133 0.66 1.31 -22.41
C SER A 133 0.84 1.47 -23.92
N GLU A 134 1.89 0.88 -24.49
CA GLU A 134 2.12 0.88 -25.94
C GLU A 134 1.00 0.15 -26.71
N GLN A 135 0.51 -0.98 -26.19
CA GLN A 135 -0.63 -1.71 -26.76
C GLN A 135 -1.91 -0.85 -26.74
N LEU A 136 -2.26 -0.26 -25.60
CA LEU A 136 -3.43 0.61 -25.48
C LEU A 136 -3.33 1.83 -26.41
N LEU A 137 -2.13 2.37 -26.60
CA LEU A 137 -1.90 3.47 -27.54
C LEU A 137 -2.17 3.05 -28.99
N GLN A 138 -1.81 1.82 -29.38
CA GLN A 138 -2.11 1.28 -30.69
C GLN A 138 -3.62 1.07 -30.88
N GLU A 139 -4.29 0.43 -29.92
CA GLU A 139 -5.74 0.22 -29.95
C GLU A 139 -6.51 1.55 -30.04
N LYS A 140 -6.08 2.56 -29.27
CA LYS A 140 -6.67 3.90 -29.33
C LYS A 140 -6.57 4.49 -30.74
N ARG A 141 -5.41 4.38 -31.40
CA ARG A 141 -5.22 4.89 -32.77
C ARG A 141 -6.12 4.16 -33.78
N GLU A 142 -6.27 2.84 -33.63
CA GLU A 142 -7.16 2.03 -34.47
C GLU A 142 -8.62 2.48 -34.33
N LEU A 143 -9.08 2.66 -33.09
CA LEU A 143 -10.44 3.13 -32.80
C LEU A 143 -10.68 4.56 -33.29
N GLU A 144 -9.71 5.45 -33.14
CA GLU A 144 -9.78 6.82 -33.68
C GLU A 144 -9.94 6.80 -35.21
N PHE A 145 -9.19 5.93 -35.90
CA PHE A 145 -9.30 5.76 -37.34
C PHE A 145 -10.68 5.22 -37.74
N GLN A 146 -11.18 4.18 -37.07
CA GLN A 146 -12.52 3.64 -37.33
C GLN A 146 -13.62 4.69 -37.09
N LEU A 147 -13.49 5.47 -36.01
CA LEU A 147 -14.42 6.55 -35.70
C LEU A 147 -14.40 7.64 -36.77
N GLN A 148 -13.23 7.99 -37.30
CA GLN A 148 -13.10 8.93 -38.42
C GLN A 148 -13.79 8.40 -39.69
N GLN A 149 -13.63 7.11 -40.01
CA GLN A 149 -14.33 6.49 -41.14
C GLN A 149 -15.85 6.50 -40.96
N MET A 150 -16.35 6.16 -39.76
CA MET A 150 -17.78 6.18 -39.48
C MET A 150 -18.37 7.59 -39.61
N LYS A 151 -17.66 8.61 -39.11
CA LYS A 151 -18.07 10.01 -39.28
C LYS A 151 -18.23 10.39 -40.75
N GLN A 152 -17.27 10.02 -41.60
CA GLN A 152 -17.34 10.28 -43.04
C GLN A 152 -18.50 9.54 -43.73
N ARG A 153 -18.81 8.32 -43.31
CA ARG A 153 -19.98 7.59 -43.82
C ARG A 153 -21.28 8.26 -43.40
N LEU A 154 -21.37 8.68 -42.15
CA LEU A 154 -22.54 9.35 -41.60
C LEU A 154 -22.84 10.68 -42.32
N THR A 155 -21.82 11.48 -42.60
CA THR A 155 -22.01 12.75 -43.35
C THR A 155 -22.52 12.51 -44.75
N LYS A 156 -21.96 11.53 -45.48
CA LYS A 156 -22.44 11.15 -46.82
C LYS A 156 -23.90 10.66 -46.79
N GLU A 157 -24.24 9.85 -45.79
CA GLU A 157 -25.62 9.37 -45.63
C GLU A 157 -26.60 10.51 -45.31
N GLN A 158 -26.18 11.51 -44.53
CA GLN A 158 -26.97 12.71 -44.26
C GLN A 158 -27.18 13.53 -45.54
N GLU A 159 -26.14 13.76 -46.34
CA GLU A 159 -26.24 14.46 -47.64
C GLU A 159 -27.19 13.72 -48.60
N ASN A 160 -27.05 12.40 -48.70
CA ASN A 160 -27.94 11.55 -49.51
C ASN A 160 -29.40 11.64 -49.04
N ARG A 161 -29.63 11.58 -47.72
CA ARG A 161 -30.98 11.72 -47.15
C ARG A 161 -31.58 13.08 -47.47
N GLN A 162 -30.83 14.17 -47.29
CA GLN A 162 -31.27 15.52 -47.63
C GLN A 162 -31.63 15.66 -49.11
N SER A 163 -30.81 15.07 -49.99
CA SER A 163 -31.09 15.03 -51.43
C SER A 163 -32.39 14.26 -51.74
N ALA A 164 -32.58 13.08 -51.13
CA ALA A 164 -33.78 12.27 -51.29
C ALA A 164 -35.05 12.99 -50.77
N GLU A 165 -34.96 13.67 -49.62
CA GLU A 165 -36.03 14.49 -49.07
C GLU A 165 -36.39 15.67 -50.00
N GLY A 166 -35.38 16.34 -50.56
CA GLY A 166 -35.58 17.39 -51.56
C GLY A 166 -36.33 16.88 -52.81
N ASN A 167 -35.90 15.73 -53.34
CA ASN A 167 -36.56 15.09 -54.48
C ASN A 167 -38.00 14.67 -54.16
N ALA A 168 -38.25 14.12 -52.97
CA ALA A 168 -39.58 13.74 -52.52
C ALA A 168 -40.51 14.95 -52.41
N ARG A 169 -40.02 16.10 -51.90
CA ARG A 169 -40.79 17.36 -51.88
C ARG A 169 -41.18 17.82 -53.28
N ILE A 170 -40.24 17.83 -54.22
CA ILE A 170 -40.51 18.21 -55.62
C ILE A 170 -41.57 17.29 -56.24
N LEU A 171 -41.47 15.98 -56.01
CA LEU A 171 -42.47 15.02 -56.51
C LEU A 171 -43.84 15.22 -55.85
N SER A 172 -43.88 15.52 -54.55
CA SER A 172 -45.13 15.83 -53.84
C SER A 172 -45.79 17.09 -54.38
N GLU A 173 -45.02 18.17 -54.60
CA GLU A 173 -45.54 19.41 -55.19
C GLU A 173 -46.09 19.17 -56.59
N LYS A 174 -45.40 18.39 -57.43
CA LYS A 174 -45.90 17.97 -58.74
C LYS A 174 -47.19 17.17 -58.65
N ALA A 175 -47.28 16.22 -57.72
CA ALA A 175 -48.49 15.45 -57.49
C ALA A 175 -49.66 16.34 -57.05
N ASP A 176 -49.41 17.31 -56.18
CA ASP A 176 -50.41 18.30 -55.75
C ASP A 176 -50.87 19.19 -56.92
N THR A 177 -49.96 19.60 -57.81
CA THR A 177 -50.34 20.34 -59.02
C THR A 177 -51.22 19.51 -59.95
N TYR A 178 -50.84 18.25 -60.23
CA TYR A 178 -51.67 17.34 -61.03
C TYR A 178 -53.02 17.10 -60.38
N HIS A 179 -53.07 16.96 -59.06
CA HIS A 179 -54.33 16.80 -58.32
C HIS A 179 -55.23 18.04 -58.45
N ARG A 180 -54.66 19.26 -58.34
CA ARG A 180 -55.40 20.50 -58.55
C ARG A 180 -55.94 20.63 -59.97
N GLU A 181 -55.11 20.31 -60.97
CA GLU A 181 -55.52 20.32 -62.38
C GLU A 181 -56.66 19.30 -62.61
N LEU A 182 -56.54 18.08 -62.10
CA LEU A 182 -57.58 17.06 -62.18
C LEU A 182 -58.89 17.52 -61.53
N LEU A 183 -58.83 18.18 -60.37
CA LEU A 183 -60.01 18.77 -59.72
C LEU A 183 -60.63 19.91 -60.55
N GLN A 184 -59.83 20.69 -61.28
CA GLN A 184 -60.34 21.70 -62.22
C GLN A 184 -61.03 21.04 -63.41
N PHE A 185 -60.46 19.97 -63.98
CA PHE A 185 -61.10 19.18 -65.03
C PHE A 185 -62.42 18.58 -64.55
N GLN A 186 -62.47 17.96 -63.37
CA GLN A 186 -63.70 17.45 -62.78
C GLN A 186 -64.73 18.56 -62.47
N LYS A 187 -64.29 19.76 -62.07
CA LYS A 187 -65.18 20.92 -61.88
C LYS A 187 -65.71 21.48 -63.21
N ALA A 188 -64.91 21.45 -64.27
CA ALA A 188 -65.33 21.83 -65.61
C ALA A 188 -66.33 20.80 -66.19
N GLU A 189 -66.12 19.52 -65.91
CA GLU A 189 -67.02 18.41 -66.24
C GLU A 189 -68.35 18.50 -65.46
N LYS A 190 -68.30 18.90 -64.18
CA LYS A 190 -69.49 19.16 -63.33
C LYS A 190 -70.28 20.45 -63.65
N ARG A 191 -69.94 21.20 -64.71
CA ARG A 191 -70.85 22.22 -65.29
C ARG A 191 -71.93 21.62 -66.20
N GLN A 192 -71.94 20.31 -66.38
CA GLN A 192 -73.11 19.54 -66.81
C GLN A 192 -73.54 18.61 -65.64
N VAL A 193 -74.57 19.05 -64.89
CA VAL A 193 -75.58 18.37 -64.04
C VAL A 193 -75.32 16.91 -63.51
N PRO A 194 -75.81 16.49 -62.31
CA PRO A 194 -75.99 17.10 -60.98
C PRO A 194 -75.22 16.35 -59.86
N LYS A 195 -75.29 16.83 -58.60
CA LYS A 195 -74.69 16.22 -57.40
C LYS A 195 -75.40 14.91 -56.98
N GLU A 196 -74.64 13.85 -56.73
CA GLU A 196 -75.01 12.74 -55.85
C GLU A 196 -73.97 12.57 -54.73
N THR A 197 -74.44 12.14 -53.56
CA THR A 197 -73.75 12.09 -52.27
C THR A 197 -73.24 10.67 -51.97
N ILE A 198 -72.57 10.53 -50.80
CA ILE A 198 -72.32 9.29 -50.00
C ILE A 198 -70.88 8.73 -50.13
N PRO A 199 -70.22 8.17 -49.08
CA PRO A 199 -70.27 8.40 -47.62
C PRO A 199 -68.87 8.65 -46.98
N THR A 200 -68.89 9.14 -45.75
CA THR A 200 -67.76 9.11 -44.80
C THR A 200 -67.46 7.68 -44.35
N VAL A 201 -66.21 7.24 -44.45
CA VAL A 201 -65.71 5.97 -43.88
C VAL A 201 -65.05 6.25 -42.53
N GLU A 202 -65.55 5.60 -41.48
CA GLU A 202 -64.96 5.59 -40.13
C GLU A 202 -63.55 4.96 -40.14
N PRO A 203 -62.55 5.50 -39.41
CA PRO A 203 -61.28 4.82 -39.25
C PRO A 203 -61.37 3.72 -38.17
N GLU A 204 -60.85 2.55 -38.54
CA GLU A 204 -60.82 1.30 -37.78
C GLU A 204 -60.27 1.41 -36.34
N LYS A 205 -60.85 0.55 -35.48
CA LYS A 205 -60.52 0.31 -34.08
C LYS A 205 -59.14 -0.34 -33.89
N GLY A 206 -58.06 0.38 -34.21
CA GLY A 206 -56.67 -0.02 -33.91
C GLY A 206 -55.95 0.90 -32.90
N TYR A 207 -56.46 2.12 -32.69
CA TYR A 207 -55.69 3.22 -32.09
C TYR A 207 -55.59 3.19 -30.55
N TRP A 208 -56.46 2.45 -29.86
CA TRP A 208 -56.57 2.51 -28.38
C TRP A 208 -55.63 1.54 -27.64
N LYS A 209 -55.29 0.39 -28.24
CA LYS A 209 -54.37 -0.58 -27.62
C LYS A 209 -52.95 0.01 -27.50
N ASN A 210 -52.50 0.74 -28.51
CA ASN A 210 -51.16 1.33 -28.55
C ASN A 210 -50.98 2.47 -27.52
N ARG A 211 -52.03 3.25 -27.25
CA ARG A 211 -52.00 4.34 -26.26
C ARG A 211 -51.83 3.84 -24.81
N ARG A 212 -52.43 2.69 -24.47
CA ARG A 212 -52.32 2.10 -23.12
C ARG A 212 -50.92 1.52 -22.87
N TYR A 213 -50.33 0.84 -23.86
CA TYR A 213 -48.95 0.35 -23.75
C TYR A 213 -47.92 1.50 -23.69
N GLN A 214 -48.12 2.55 -24.49
CA GLN A 214 -47.27 3.74 -24.43
C GLN A 214 -47.37 4.46 -23.08
N LYS A 215 -48.57 4.52 -22.47
CA LYS A 215 -48.76 5.10 -21.14
C LYS A 215 -48.08 4.28 -20.05
N MET A 216 -48.26 2.95 -20.06
CA MET A 216 -47.58 2.04 -19.12
C MET A 216 -46.05 2.08 -19.27
N ALA A 217 -45.54 2.18 -20.50
CA ALA A 217 -44.10 2.30 -20.76
C ALA A 217 -43.53 3.62 -20.21
N LYS A 218 -44.24 4.73 -20.41
CA LYS A 218 -43.85 6.04 -19.83
C LYS A 218 -43.91 6.05 -18.31
N GLU A 219 -44.96 5.49 -17.72
CA GLU A 219 -45.09 5.37 -16.25
C GLU A 219 -43.95 4.49 -15.68
N GLN A 220 -43.56 3.43 -16.38
CA GLN A 220 -42.44 2.56 -15.98
C GLN A 220 -41.07 3.26 -16.11
N GLU A 221 -40.89 4.11 -17.11
CA GLU A 221 -39.68 4.91 -17.29
C GLU A 221 -39.56 6.01 -16.23
N GLU A 222 -40.66 6.71 -15.93
CA GLU A 222 -40.71 7.67 -14.82
C GLU A 222 -40.44 7.01 -13.47
N GLN A 223 -40.97 5.79 -13.26
CA GLN A 223 -40.73 5.03 -12.04
C GLN A 223 -39.25 4.65 -11.88
N ARG A 224 -38.61 4.15 -12.95
CA ARG A 224 -37.16 3.88 -12.97
C ARG A 224 -36.33 5.14 -12.71
N LYS A 225 -36.77 6.29 -13.24
CA LYS A 225 -36.11 7.56 -13.01
C LYS A 225 -36.17 7.98 -11.54
N LYS A 226 -37.33 7.84 -10.90
CA LYS A 226 -37.51 8.11 -9.45
C LYS A 226 -36.69 7.17 -8.58
N GLU A 227 -36.63 5.90 -8.94
CA GLU A 227 -35.80 4.91 -8.24
C GLU A 227 -34.32 5.30 -8.31
N MET A 228 -33.83 5.67 -9.50
CA MET A 228 -32.45 6.13 -9.68
C MET A 228 -32.16 7.43 -8.92
N GLU A 229 -33.07 8.41 -8.92
CA GLU A 229 -32.93 9.63 -8.13
C GLU A 229 -32.88 9.34 -6.62
N THR A 230 -33.65 8.35 -6.15
CA THR A 230 -33.61 7.88 -4.75
C THR A 230 -32.27 7.26 -4.42
N PHE A 231 -31.72 6.42 -5.31
CA PHE A 231 -30.39 5.83 -5.15
C PHE A 231 -29.28 6.87 -5.05
N ILE A 232 -29.28 7.88 -5.94
CA ILE A 232 -28.30 8.96 -5.89
C ILE A 232 -28.37 9.68 -4.54
N LYS A 233 -29.57 10.01 -4.07
CA LYS A 233 -29.76 10.74 -2.82
C LYS A 233 -29.37 9.92 -1.57
N GLU A 234 -29.71 8.63 -1.53
CA GLU A 234 -29.50 7.80 -0.34
C GLU A 234 -28.09 7.20 -0.26
N VAL A 235 -27.44 6.96 -1.40
CA VAL A 235 -26.14 6.28 -1.48
C VAL A 235 -25.03 7.21 -1.97
N MET A 236 -25.23 7.97 -3.06
CA MET A 236 -24.15 8.77 -3.66
C MET A 236 -23.94 10.11 -2.95
N ASP A 237 -25.02 10.77 -2.52
CA ASP A 237 -24.96 12.05 -1.80
C ASP A 237 -24.73 11.87 -0.29
N ASN A 238 -24.73 10.63 0.20
CA ASN A 238 -24.56 10.32 1.61
C ASN A 238 -23.08 10.08 1.95
N SER A 239 -22.51 10.99 2.76
CA SER A 239 -21.11 10.94 3.21
C SER A 239 -20.78 9.80 4.18
N GLU A 240 -21.78 9.04 4.65
CA GLU A 240 -21.56 7.89 5.54
C GLU A 240 -21.04 6.64 4.82
N PHE A 241 -21.21 6.57 3.49
CA PHE A 241 -20.66 5.48 2.69
C PHE A 241 -19.21 5.75 2.31
N THR A 242 -18.38 4.71 2.37
CA THR A 242 -17.02 4.78 1.82
C THR A 242 -17.05 4.68 0.29
N GLU A 243 -16.01 5.19 -0.35
CA GLU A 243 -15.85 5.13 -1.81
C GLU A 243 -15.96 3.68 -2.33
N GLU A 244 -15.36 2.72 -1.62
CA GLU A 244 -15.45 1.28 -1.93
C GLU A 244 -16.88 0.72 -1.80
N GLN A 245 -17.66 1.19 -0.82
CA GLN A 245 -19.06 0.77 -0.66
C GLN A 245 -19.95 1.33 -1.77
N SER A 246 -19.76 2.60 -2.13
CA SER A 246 -20.49 3.25 -3.22
C SER A 246 -20.17 2.62 -4.58
N ASP A 247 -18.90 2.32 -4.86
CA ASP A 247 -18.47 1.64 -6.09
C ASP A 247 -19.03 0.21 -6.21
N TYR A 248 -19.07 -0.52 -5.08
CA TYR A 248 -19.69 -1.84 -5.03
C TYR A 248 -21.21 -1.80 -5.32
N LEU A 249 -21.93 -0.82 -4.76
CA LEU A 249 -23.38 -0.67 -4.99
C LEU A 249 -23.68 -0.24 -6.43
N LEU A 250 -22.83 0.59 -7.05
CA LEU A 250 -22.88 0.91 -8.48
C LEU A 250 -22.67 -0.33 -9.34
N THR A 251 -21.66 -1.13 -9.01
CA THR A 251 -21.37 -2.40 -9.70
C THR A 251 -22.57 -3.37 -9.64
N CYS A 252 -23.35 -3.36 -8.56
CA CYS A 252 -24.58 -4.15 -8.45
C CYS A 252 -25.65 -3.72 -9.48
N LEU A 253 -25.80 -2.42 -9.71
CA LEU A 253 -26.71 -1.88 -10.73
C LEU A 253 -26.23 -2.19 -12.15
N GLU A 254 -24.93 -2.11 -12.42
CA GLU A 254 -24.33 -2.48 -13.71
C GLU A 254 -24.54 -3.96 -14.05
N ARG A 255 -24.53 -4.82 -13.02
CA ARG A 255 -24.86 -6.25 -13.12
C ARG A 255 -26.35 -6.54 -13.32
N GLY A 256 -27.20 -5.51 -13.29
CA GLY A 256 -28.63 -5.61 -13.55
C GLY A 256 -29.48 -5.92 -12.32
N ASP A 257 -28.97 -5.70 -11.10
CA ASP A 257 -29.83 -5.75 -9.91
C ASP A 257 -30.81 -4.57 -9.91
N LYS A 258 -31.99 -4.77 -9.30
CA LYS A 258 -32.98 -3.71 -9.18
C LYS A 258 -32.56 -2.71 -8.10
N VAL A 259 -32.90 -1.44 -8.30
CA VAL A 259 -32.54 -0.36 -7.38
C VAL A 259 -33.05 -0.61 -5.97
N GLU A 260 -34.27 -1.13 -5.81
CA GLU A 260 -34.82 -1.42 -4.48
C GLU A 260 -34.04 -2.52 -3.75
N ASP A 261 -33.49 -3.48 -4.50
CA ASP A 261 -32.69 -4.58 -3.94
C ASP A 261 -31.31 -4.09 -3.52
N VAL A 262 -30.72 -3.18 -4.28
CA VAL A 262 -29.44 -2.55 -3.96
C VAL A 262 -29.59 -1.65 -2.73
N LEU A 263 -30.66 -0.86 -2.65
CA LEU A 263 -30.97 -0.02 -1.49
C LEU A 263 -31.19 -0.84 -0.21
N TYR A 264 -31.80 -2.03 -0.31
CA TYR A 264 -31.95 -2.93 0.84
C TYR A 264 -30.60 -3.42 1.41
N LEU A 265 -29.59 -3.55 0.54
CA LEU A 265 -28.23 -3.95 0.92
C LEU A 265 -27.37 -2.76 1.38
N ALA A 266 -27.71 -1.54 0.96
CA ALA A 266 -26.97 -0.32 1.23
C ALA A 266 -27.10 0.12 2.71
N LYS A 267 -26.25 -0.45 3.57
CA LYS A 267 -26.10 -0.03 4.97
C LYS A 267 -24.66 0.42 5.23
N PRO A 268 -24.42 1.69 5.63
CA PRO A 268 -23.07 2.20 5.87
C PRO A 268 -22.26 1.37 6.88
N SER A 269 -22.95 0.72 7.83
CA SER A 269 -22.36 -0.15 8.87
C SER A 269 -21.88 -1.52 8.38
N LEU A 270 -22.16 -1.91 7.13
CA LEU A 270 -21.75 -3.20 6.58
C LEU A 270 -20.54 -3.07 5.67
N SER A 271 -19.55 -3.95 5.78
CA SER A 271 -18.47 -4.00 4.80
C SER A 271 -18.96 -4.57 3.46
N VAL A 272 -18.24 -4.23 2.38
CA VAL A 272 -18.51 -4.74 1.01
C VAL A 272 -18.63 -6.27 0.98
N GLU A 273 -17.77 -6.99 1.70
CA GLU A 273 -17.84 -8.45 1.78
C GLU A 273 -19.12 -8.98 2.44
N HIS A 274 -19.67 -8.26 3.42
CA HIS A 274 -20.93 -8.62 4.06
C HIS A 274 -22.11 -8.32 3.14
N MET A 275 -22.08 -7.19 2.42
CA MET A 275 -23.08 -6.85 1.40
C MET A 275 -23.14 -7.91 0.29
N GLU A 276 -21.99 -8.35 -0.22
CA GLU A 276 -21.90 -9.40 -1.27
C GLU A 276 -22.39 -10.76 -0.78
N ARG A 277 -22.10 -11.12 0.47
CA ARG A 277 -22.65 -12.36 1.07
C ARG A 277 -24.17 -12.28 1.21
N MET A 278 -24.71 -11.15 1.66
CA MET A 278 -26.16 -10.96 1.75
C MET A 278 -26.83 -10.98 0.37
N ARG A 279 -26.23 -10.34 -0.62
CA ARG A 279 -26.69 -10.35 -2.01
C ARG A 279 -26.82 -11.78 -2.57
N LYS A 280 -25.79 -12.61 -2.39
CA LYS A 280 -25.79 -14.03 -2.81
C LYS A 280 -26.89 -14.84 -2.11
N MET A 281 -27.11 -14.61 -0.82
CA MET A 281 -28.17 -15.29 -0.08
C MET A 281 -29.56 -14.90 -0.60
N GLU A 282 -29.79 -13.61 -0.88
CA GLU A 282 -31.08 -13.14 -1.39
C GLU A 282 -31.35 -13.62 -2.82
N GLN A 283 -30.32 -13.63 -3.69
CA GLN A 283 -30.43 -14.20 -5.03
C GLN A 283 -30.78 -15.69 -4.99
N LYS A 284 -30.14 -16.46 -4.09
CA LYS A 284 -30.45 -17.88 -3.88
C LYS A 284 -31.90 -18.08 -3.41
N ARG A 285 -32.36 -17.29 -2.43
CA ARG A 285 -33.75 -17.33 -1.93
C ARG A 285 -34.77 -17.06 -3.03
N ARG A 286 -34.47 -16.11 -3.94
CA ARG A 286 -35.34 -15.78 -5.08
C ARG A 286 -35.41 -16.89 -6.11
N MET A 287 -34.26 -17.50 -6.44
CA MET A 287 -34.20 -18.65 -7.35
C MET A 287 -35.00 -19.84 -6.81
N GLU A 288 -34.94 -20.09 -5.50
CA GLU A 288 -35.73 -21.12 -4.85
C GLU A 288 -37.24 -20.80 -4.88
N ALA A 289 -37.62 -19.54 -4.62
CA ALA A 289 -39.02 -19.09 -4.67
C ALA A 289 -39.61 -19.14 -6.09
N THR A 290 -38.84 -18.78 -7.13
CA THR A 290 -39.28 -18.89 -8.53
C THR A 290 -39.39 -20.35 -8.97
N SER A 291 -38.46 -21.22 -8.55
CA SER A 291 -38.56 -22.67 -8.77
C SER A 291 -39.82 -23.26 -8.14
N GLN A 292 -40.12 -22.91 -6.88
CA GLN A 292 -41.34 -23.37 -6.19
C GLN A 292 -42.62 -22.86 -6.86
N LYS A 293 -42.66 -21.60 -7.31
CA LYS A 293 -43.82 -21.06 -8.07
C LYS A 293 -44.01 -21.77 -9.41
N THR A 294 -42.91 -22.12 -10.08
CA THR A 294 -42.94 -22.83 -11.37
C THR A 294 -43.39 -24.29 -11.19
N GLN A 295 -42.93 -24.96 -10.14
CA GLN A 295 -43.43 -26.28 -9.75
C GLN A 295 -44.92 -26.24 -9.40
N LYS A 296 -45.37 -25.29 -8.56
CA LYS A 296 -46.79 -25.14 -8.22
C LYS A 296 -47.68 -24.89 -9.44
N LYS A 297 -47.21 -24.10 -10.41
CA LYS A 297 -47.91 -23.93 -11.69
C LYS A 297 -47.95 -25.23 -12.50
N ARG A 298 -46.85 -25.98 -12.60
CA ARG A 298 -46.86 -27.30 -13.27
C ARG A 298 -47.82 -28.29 -12.59
N TYR A 299 -47.78 -28.40 -11.27
CA TYR A 299 -48.71 -29.23 -10.50
C TYR A 299 -50.17 -28.79 -10.66
N PHE A 300 -50.45 -27.49 -10.82
CA PHE A 300 -51.79 -26.99 -11.10
C PHE A 300 -52.26 -27.40 -12.51
N TRP A 301 -51.41 -27.21 -13.52
CA TRP A 301 -51.69 -27.58 -14.91
C TRP A 301 -51.82 -29.10 -15.14
N GLU A 302 -51.08 -29.93 -14.40
CA GLU A 302 -51.21 -31.40 -14.45
C GLU A 302 -52.50 -31.90 -13.77
N ARG A 303 -53.01 -31.16 -12.77
CA ARG A 303 -54.27 -31.48 -12.09
C ARG A 303 -55.52 -31.09 -12.88
N GLU A 304 -55.44 -30.08 -13.76
CA GLU A 304 -56.52 -29.70 -14.69
C GLU A 304 -56.63 -30.65 -15.91
N LYS A 305 -55.66 -31.54 -16.11
CA LYS A 305 -55.64 -32.52 -17.23
C LYS A 305 -56.19 -33.90 -16.87
N HIS A 306 -56.56 -34.15 -15.62
CA HIS A 306 -57.17 -35.39 -15.13
C HIS A 306 -58.56 -35.12 -14.57
#